data_AF-A0A2P8KF67-F1
#
_entry.id   AF-A0A2P8KF67-F1
#
_cell.length_a   1.000
_cell.length_b   1.000
_cell.length_c   1.000
_cell.angle_alpha   90.00
_cell.angle_beta   90.00
_cell.angle_gamma   90.00
#
_symmetry.space_group_name_H-M   'P 1'
#
loop_
_entity.id
_entity.type
_entity.pdbx_description
1 polymer ?
#
loop_
_entity_poly.entity_id
_entity_poly.type
_entity_poly.pdbx_seq_one_letter_code
_entity_poly.pdbx_strand_id
1 'polypeptide(L)'
;MNIPMPVQATAACAAMTATRLREAAQAQIVRSFRAQLGGGPEPSDEQLILFARLAVSEVRLRRRLLASAASAEPQDGETALRWER
;
A
#
# COMPACT_ATOMS: atom_id res chain seq x y z
N MET A 1 -3.79 -21.54 24.82
CA MET A 1 -4.46 -20.83 23.71
C MET A 1 -4.15 -19.35 23.86
N ASN A 2 -3.37 -18.77 22.93
CA ASN A 2 -2.99 -17.36 22.98
C ASN A 2 -4.05 -16.57 22.23
N ILE A 3 -4.94 -15.87 22.93
CA ILE A 3 -6.00 -15.07 22.31
C ILE A 3 -5.32 -13.82 21.72
N PRO A 4 -5.35 -13.59 20.39
CA PRO A 4 -4.72 -12.42 19.80
C PRO A 4 -5.38 -11.16 20.36
N MET A 5 -4.53 -10.25 20.86
CA MET A 5 -4.95 -9.00 21.49
C MET A 5 -5.83 -8.16 20.53
N PRO A 6 -6.90 -7.51 21.03
CA PRO A 6 -7.91 -6.83 20.21
C PRO A 6 -7.34 -5.77 19.25
N VAL A 7 -6.20 -5.18 19.60
CA VAL A 7 -5.50 -4.17 18.77
C VAL A 7 -5.07 -4.71 17.40
N GLN A 8 -4.67 -5.98 17.32
CA GLN A 8 -4.22 -6.58 16.05
C GLN A 8 -5.39 -6.81 15.07
N ALA A 9 -6.56 -7.19 15.58
CA ALA A 9 -7.77 -7.36 14.79
C ALA A 9 -8.26 -6.02 14.23
N THR A 10 -8.23 -4.95 15.04
CA THR A 10 -8.58 -3.59 14.60
C THR A 10 -7.62 -3.08 13.53
N ALA A 11 -6.31 -3.29 13.70
CA ALA A 11 -5.30 -2.90 12.72
C ALA A 11 -5.47 -3.61 11.38
N ALA A 12 -5.76 -4.91 11.39
CA ALA A 12 -6.02 -5.68 10.17
C ALA A 12 -7.27 -5.18 9.42
N CYS A 13 -8.38 -4.93 10.13
CA CYS A 13 -9.59 -4.37 9.54
C CYS A 13 -9.36 -2.96 8.94
N ALA A 14 -8.63 -2.10 9.65
CA ALA A 14 -8.27 -0.78 9.15
C ALA A 14 -7.41 -0.87 7.87
N ALA A 15 -6.43 -1.78 7.83
CA ALA A 15 -5.60 -2.01 6.66
C ALA A 15 -6.40 -2.52 5.45
N MET A 16 -7.31 -3.48 5.66
CA MET A 16 -8.20 -3.96 4.59
C MET A 16 -9.10 -2.84 4.05
N THR A 17 -9.67 -2.03 4.95
CA THR A 17 -10.56 -0.91 4.57
C THR A 17 -9.79 0.14 3.79
N ALA A 18 -8.59 0.52 4.24
CA ALA A 18 -7.72 1.45 3.55
C ALA A 18 -7.32 0.94 2.15
N THR A 19 -7.08 -0.37 2.02
CA THR A 19 -6.76 -1.01 0.74
C THR A 19 -7.93 -0.91 -0.24
N ARG A 20 -9.14 -1.25 0.22
CA ARG A 20 -10.36 -1.15 -0.62
C ARG A 20 -10.66 0.28 -1.06
N LEU A 21 -10.52 1.26 -0.16
CA LEU A 21 -10.70 2.67 -0.50
C LEU A 21 -9.68 3.14 -1.55
N ARG A 22 -8.42 2.70 -1.41
CA ARG A 22 -7.37 3.00 -2.40
C ARG A 22 -7.72 2.42 -3.78
N GLU A 23 -8.11 1.15 -3.83
CA GLU A 23 -8.50 0.48 -5.08
C GLU A 23 -9.70 1.16 -5.75
N ALA A 24 -10.72 1.52 -4.97
CA ALA A 24 -11.90 2.22 -5.48
C ALA A 24 -11.53 3.58 -6.09
N ALA A 25 -10.65 4.33 -5.42
CA ALA A 25 -10.19 5.62 -5.92
C ALA A 25 -9.34 5.49 -7.19
N GLN A 26 -8.42 4.51 -7.24
CA GLN A 26 -7.65 4.19 -8.44
C GLN A 26 -8.55 3.81 -9.62
N ALA A 27 -9.58 2.99 -9.39
CA ALA A 27 -10.53 2.62 -10.43
C ALA A 27 -11.33 3.83 -10.94
N GLN A 28 -11.70 4.76 -10.07
CA GLN A 28 -12.36 6.00 -10.47
C GLN A 28 -11.48 6.87 -11.36
N ILE A 29 -10.22 7.06 -10.97
CA ILE A 29 -9.23 7.79 -11.76
C ILE A 29 -9.10 7.17 -13.16
N VAL A 30 -8.85 5.86 -13.24
CA VAL A 30 -8.63 5.17 -14.52
C VAL A 30 -9.86 5.29 -15.41
N ARG A 31 -11.07 5.22 -14.85
CA ARG A 31 -12.31 5.44 -15.61
C ARG A 31 -12.40 6.86 -16.17
N SER A 32 -12.12 7.89 -15.37
CA SER A 32 -12.16 9.29 -15.83
C SER A 32 -11.17 9.54 -16.97
N PHE A 33 -9.92 9.10 -16.83
CA PHE A 33 -8.90 9.26 -17.87
C PHE A 33 -9.20 8.44 -19.13
N ARG A 34 -9.73 7.22 -18.98
CA ARG A 34 -10.13 6.40 -20.14
C ARG A 34 -11.30 7.04 -20.90
N ALA A 35 -12.26 7.64 -20.19
CA ALA A 35 -13.36 8.38 -20.82
C ALA A 35 -12.82 9.55 -21.64
N GLN A 36 -11.90 10.35 -21.08
CA GLN A 36 -11.25 11.46 -21.80
C GLN A 36 -10.50 10.98 -23.06
N LEU A 37 -9.72 9.89 -22.96
CA LEU A 37 -9.01 9.32 -24.12
C LEU A 37 -9.96 8.81 -25.22
N GLY A 38 -11.20 8.49 -24.88
CA GLY A 38 -12.27 8.12 -25.81
C GLY A 38 -13.06 9.31 -26.37
N GLY A 39 -12.64 10.55 -26.14
CA GLY A 39 -13.38 11.76 -26.53
C GLY A 39 -14.47 12.19 -25.54
N GLY A 40 -14.47 11.61 -24.33
CA GLY A 40 -15.30 12.05 -23.21
C GLY A 40 -14.82 13.36 -22.59
N PRO A 41 -15.61 13.93 -21.66
CA PRO A 41 -15.26 15.18 -21.01
C PRO A 41 -13.95 15.07 -20.23
N GLU A 42 -13.19 16.16 -20.21
CA GLU A 42 -11.96 16.27 -19.43
C GLU A 42 -12.26 16.08 -17.93
N PRO A 43 -11.43 15.34 -17.19
CA PRO A 43 -11.55 15.22 -15.74
C PRO A 43 -11.47 16.61 -15.09
N SER A 44 -12.32 16.84 -14.08
CA SER A 44 -12.32 18.12 -13.37
C SER A 44 -11.03 18.33 -12.57
N ASP A 45 -10.70 19.59 -12.26
CA ASP A 45 -9.56 19.95 -11.41
C ASP A 45 -9.58 19.21 -10.07
N GLU A 46 -10.75 19.03 -9.47
CA GLU A 46 -10.92 18.26 -8.24
C GLU A 46 -10.48 16.79 -8.41
N GLN A 47 -10.81 16.18 -9.55
CA GLN A 47 -10.38 14.81 -9.88
C GLN A 47 -8.87 14.74 -10.11
N LEU A 48 -8.28 15.75 -10.74
CA LEU A 48 -6.83 15.86 -10.95
C LEU A 48 -6.08 16.04 -9.61
N ILE A 49 -6.59 16.89 -8.71
CA ILE A 49 -6.03 17.09 -7.37
C ILE A 49 -6.13 15.80 -6.55
N LEU A 50 -7.28 15.13 -6.58
CA LEU A 50 -7.47 13.85 -5.90
C LEU A 50 -6.49 12.80 -6.43
N PHE A 51 -6.31 12.73 -7.75
CA PHE A 51 -5.32 11.86 -8.39
C PHE A 51 -3.90 12.14 -7.88
N ALA A 52 -3.46 13.41 -7.91
CA ALA A 52 -2.12 13.78 -7.46
C ALA A 52 -1.85 13.38 -6.01
N ARG A 53 -2.83 13.59 -5.11
CA ARG A 53 -2.71 13.21 -3.69
C ARG A 53 -2.59 11.70 -3.50
N LEU A 54 -3.37 10.92 -4.25
CA LEU A 54 -3.32 9.46 -4.20
C LEU A 54 -2.01 8.92 -4.74
N ALA A 55 -1.53 9.45 -5.88
CA ALA A 55 -0.26 9.07 -6.48
C ALA A 55 0.93 9.29 -5.51
N VAL A 56 0.98 10.46 -4.85
CA VAL A 56 2.02 10.75 -3.83
C VAL A 56 1.92 9.77 -2.66
N SER A 57 0.71 9.48 -2.19
CA SER A 57 0.48 8.55 -1.08
C SER A 57 0.93 7.13 -1.42
N GLU A 58 0.68 6.69 -2.66
CA GLU A 58 1.09 5.38 -3.17
C GLU A 58 2.61 5.26 -3.30
N VAL A 59 3.29 6.29 -3.82
CA VAL A 59 4.76 6.32 -3.88
C VAL A 59 5.35 6.22 -2.47
N ARG A 60 4.80 6.96 -1.51
CA ARG A 60 5.24 6.89 -0.10
C ARG A 60 4.99 5.51 0.51
N LEU A 61 3.85 4.89 0.23
CA LEU A 61 3.56 3.53 0.68
C LEU A 61 4.54 2.53 0.09
N ARG A 62 4.79 2.57 -1.22
CA ARG A 62 5.73 1.69 -1.91
C ARG A 62 7.15 1.81 -1.35
N ARG A 63 7.62 3.04 -1.08
CA ARG A 63 8.91 3.28 -0.42
C ARG A 63 8.98 2.65 0.97
N ARG A 64 7.93 2.78 1.78
CA ARG A 64 7.86 2.16 3.10
C ARG A 64 7.87 0.64 3.02
N LEU A 65 7.09 0.05 2.11
CA LEU A 65 7.06 -1.41 1.92
C LEU A 65 8.42 -1.95 1.48
N LEU A 66 9.10 -1.28 0.55
CA LEU A 66 10.45 -1.64 0.13
C LEU A 66 11.46 -1.52 1.27
N ALA A 67 11.38 -0.47 2.07
CA ALA A 67 12.24 -0.30 3.24
C ALA A 67 11.99 -1.40 4.29
N SER A 68 10.73 -1.73 4.57
CA SER A 68 10.37 -2.82 5.49
C SER A 68 10.79 -4.20 4.97
N ALA A 69 10.70 -4.44 3.67
CA ALA A 69 11.20 -5.68 3.05
C ALA A 69 12.74 -5.77 3.13
N ALA A 70 13.45 -4.67 2.93
CA ALA A 70 14.91 -4.62 3.08
C ALA A 70 15.37 -4.84 4.54
N SER A 71 14.58 -4.41 5.52
CA SER A 71 14.82 -4.70 6.95
C SER A 71 14.47 -6.13 7.38
N ALA A 72 13.82 -6.92 6.51
CA ALA A 72 13.35 -8.27 6.82
C ALA A 72 14.25 -9.38 6.27
N GLU A 73 15.42 -9.05 5.70
CA GLU A 73 16.44 -10.03 5.35
C GLU A 73 16.90 -10.81 6.62
N PRO A 74 16.98 -12.15 6.56
CA PRO A 74 17.16 -12.99 7.74
C PRO A 74 18.61 -12.96 8.23
N GLN A 75 18.79 -12.74 9.54
CA GLN A 75 19.98 -13.17 10.29
C GLN A 75 20.00 -14.70 10.44
N ASP A 76 19.84 -15.45 9.36
CA ASP A 76 20.00 -16.91 9.34
C ASP A 76 21.36 -17.23 8.71
N GLY A 77 22.43 -16.98 9.45
CA GLY A 77 23.79 -17.27 8.98
C GLY A 77 24.88 -17.30 10.04
N GLU A 78 24.67 -16.72 11.22
CA GLU A 78 25.76 -16.52 12.19
C GLU A 78 25.71 -17.46 13.41
N THR A 79 24.70 -18.33 13.53
CA THR A 79 24.60 -19.29 14.64
C THR A 79 25.13 -20.69 14.32
N ALA A 80 25.47 -21.00 13.06
CA ALA A 80 25.94 -22.33 12.66
C ALA A 80 27.46 -22.56 12.79
N LEU A 81 28.29 -21.51 12.94
CA LEU A 81 29.77 -21.63 12.96
C LEU A 81 30.42 -21.55 14.35
N ARG A 82 29.62 -21.50 15.44
CA ARG A 82 30.16 -21.31 16.81
C ARG A 82 30.32 -22.60 17.62
N TRP A 83 29.83 -23.75 17.14
CA TRP A 83 29.84 -25.01 17.91
C TRP A 83 31.04 -25.93 17.63
N GLU A 84 31.96 -25.53 16.76
CA GLU A 84 33.24 -26.23 16.56
C GLU A 84 34.41 -25.36 17.07
N ARG A 85 34.58 -25.31 18.40
CA ARG A 85 35.92 -25.11 18.98
C ARG A 85 36.02 -25.62 20.41
#